data_AF-A0A3P6C5W4-F1
#
_entry.id   AF-A0A3P6C5W4-F1
#
_cell.length_a   1.000
_cell.length_b   1.000
_cell.length_c   1.000
_cell.angle_alpha   90.00
_cell.angle_beta   90.00
_cell.angle_gamma   90.00
#
_symmetry.space_group_name_H-M   'P 1'
#
loop_
_entity.id
_entity.type
_entity.pdbx_description
1 polymer ?
#
loop_
_entity_poly.entity_id
_entity_poly.type
_entity_poly.pdbx_seq_one_letter_code
_entity_poly.pdbx_strand_id
1 'polypeptide(L)' 'MHLSGFDVSRNNPNFRLYDESLSIRFNDGTSFDKLPESVSPIPTELFRFRSYNQLLELANTCKQLPDILGS' A
#
# COMPACT_ATOMS: atom_id res chain seq x y z
N MET A 1 -6.20 12.76 -7.78
CA MET A 1 -7.17 11.65 -7.78
C MET A 1 -8.19 11.91 -6.68
N HIS A 2 -9.47 11.70 -6.96
CA HIS A 2 -10.54 11.80 -5.97
C HIS A 2 -11.24 10.43 -5.87
N LEU A 3 -11.48 9.96 -4.65
CA LEU A 3 -12.11 8.67 -4.37
C LEU A 3 -13.15 8.88 -3.27
N SER A 4 -14.39 8.43 -3.50
CA SER A 4 -15.49 8.57 -2.55
C SER A 4 -16.51 7.43 -2.68
N GLY A 5 -17.42 7.29 -1.71
CA GLY A 5 -18.49 6.28 -1.75
C GLY A 5 -18.05 4.83 -1.51
N PHE A 6 -16.81 4.60 -1.07
CA PHE A 6 -16.29 3.28 -0.74
C PHE A 6 -16.63 2.85 0.69
N ASP A 7 -16.62 1.55 0.93
CA ASP A 7 -16.75 0.98 2.27
C ASP A 7 -15.38 0.92 2.98
N VAL A 8 -15.41 0.99 4.30
CA VAL A 8 -14.24 0.78 5.16
C VAL A 8 -14.42 -0.53 5.94
N SER A 9 -13.43 -1.41 5.84
CA SER A 9 -13.42 -2.70 6.53
C SER A 9 -12.16 -2.90 7.36
N ARG A 10 -12.19 -3.85 8.30
CA ARG A 10 -10.99 -4.28 9.04
C ARG A 10 -10.06 -5.05 8.10
N ASN A 11 -8.77 -4.75 8.19
CA ASN A 11 -7.77 -5.46 7.39
C ASN A 11 -7.70 -6.94 7.79
N ASN A 12 -7.38 -7.81 6.82
CA ASN A 12 -7.18 -9.23 7.08
C ASN A 12 -5.75 -9.44 7.60
N PRO A 13 -5.57 -9.87 8.87
CA PRO A 13 -4.25 -10.01 9.46
C PRO A 13 -3.38 -11.07 8.77
N ASN A 14 -3.99 -11.98 7.99
CA ASN A 14 -3.28 -13.03 7.26
C ASN A 14 -2.62 -12.54 5.96
N PHE A 15 -3.00 -11.36 5.44
CA PHE A 15 -2.51 -10.82 4.16
C PHE A 15 -1.95 -9.40 4.33
N ARG A 16 -1.10 -9.23 5.34
CA ARG A 16 -0.59 -7.92 5.77
C ARG A 16 0.54 -7.44 4.86
N LEU A 17 0.17 -6.80 3.75
CA LEU A 17 1.11 -6.04 2.90
C LEU A 17 1.43 -4.66 3.48
N TYR A 18 0.57 -4.16 4.37
CA TYR A 18 0.65 -2.84 4.96
C TYR A 18 0.25 -2.90 6.44
N ASP A 19 0.87 -2.08 7.28
CA ASP A 19 0.70 -2.15 8.74
C ASP A 19 -0.62 -1.57 9.25
N GLU A 20 -1.44 -0.99 8.38
CA GLU A 20 -2.71 -0.38 8.78
C GLU A 20 -3.80 -1.40 9.11
N SER A 21 -4.64 -0.99 10.05
CA SER A 21 -5.72 -1.82 10.61
C SER A 21 -6.99 -1.83 9.76
N LEU A 22 -7.06 -0.98 8.74
CA LEU A 22 -8.24 -0.77 7.89
C LEU A 22 -7.90 -0.94 6.42
N SER A 23 -8.90 -1.35 5.65
CA SER A 23 -8.87 -1.42 4.19
C SER A 23 -10.11 -0.75 3.61
N ILE A 24 -9.98 -0.24 2.39
CA ILE A 24 -11.11 0.27 1.61
C ILE A 24 -11.63 -0.82 0.68
N ARG A 25 -12.94 -0.87 0.45
CA ARG A 25 -13.58 -1.82 -0.45
C ARG A 25 -14.50 -1.07 -1.42
N PHE A 26 -14.31 -1.32 -2.71
CA PHE A 26 -15.13 -0.74 -3.76
C PHE A 26 -16.49 -1.43 -3.79
N ASN A 27 -17.52 -0.66 -4.10
CA ASN A 27 -18.91 -1.08 -4.22
C ASN A 27 -19.59 -0.31 -5.37
N ASP A 28 -20.87 -0.59 -5.61
CA ASP A 28 -21.64 0.02 -6.70
C ASP A 28 -21.81 1.54 -6.57
N GLY A 29 -21.61 2.11 -5.38
CA GLY A 29 -21.66 3.54 -5.10
C GLY A 29 -20.30 4.24 -5.15
N THR A 30 -19.21 3.51 -5.42
CA THR A 30 -17.86 4.08 -5.39
C THR A 30 -17.62 4.97 -6.61
N SER A 31 -17.21 6.21 -6.37
CA SER A 31 -16.81 7.17 -7.40
C SER A 31 -15.29 7.36 -7.37
N PHE A 32 -14.67 7.30 -8.55
CA PHE A 32 -13.21 7.39 -8.71
C PHE A 32 -12.84 8.29 -9.90
N ASP A 33 -12.39 9.50 -9.59
CA ASP A 33 -12.10 10.53 -10.59
C ASP A 33 -10.61 10.87 -10.66
N LYS A 34 -10.09 10.89 -11.88
CA LYS A 34 -8.75 11.41 -12.14
C LYS A 34 -8.81 12.94 -12.14
N LEU A 35 -8.01 13.56 -11.27
CA LEU A 35 -7.86 15.02 -11.25
C LEU A 35 -6.75 15.42 -12.24
N PRO A 36 -6.96 16.47 -13.06
CA PRO A 36 -6.00 16.91 -14.08
C PRO A 36 -4.72 17.48 -13.47
N GLU A 37 -4.83 18.10 -12.29
CA GLU A 37 -3.72 18.53 -11.45
C GLU A 37 -3.88 17.97 -10.03
N SER A 38 -2.75 17.69 -9.38
CA SER A 38 -2.77 17.25 -7.99
C SER A 38 -3.03 18.45 -7.10
N VAL A 39 -4.22 18.55 -6.51
CA VAL A 39 -4.62 19.63 -5.57
C VAL A 39 -3.66 19.73 -4.38
N SER A 40 -2.92 18.65 -4.11
CA SER A 40 -1.74 18.57 -3.25
C SER A 40 -0.79 17.52 -3.85
N PRO A 41 0.54 17.71 -3.87
CA PRO A 41 1.46 16.70 -4.39
C PRO A 41 1.37 15.43 -3.52
N ILE A 42 0.89 14.33 -4.11
CA ILE A 42 0.97 13.01 -3.48
C ILE A 42 2.44 12.60 -3.53
N PRO A 43 3.05 12.15 -2.41
CA PRO A 43 4.41 11.67 -2.43
C PRO A 43 4.54 10.51 -3.41
N THR A 44 5.55 10.57 -4.29
CA THR A 44 5.94 9.42 -5.10
C THR A 44 6.46 8.33 -4.16
N GLU A 45 5.93 7.12 -4.29
CA GLU A 45 6.46 5.97 -3.55
C GLU A 45 7.93 5.77 -3.92
N LEU A 46 8.80 5.75 -2.91
CA LEU A 46 10.23 5.50 -3.07
C LEU A 46 10.55 4.06 -2.69
N PHE A 47 11.36 3.41 -3.50
CA PHE A 47 11.91 2.09 -3.18
C PHE A 47 12.66 2.13 -1.85
N ARG A 48 12.33 1.21 -0.94
CA ARG A 48 13.03 1.03 0.33
C ARG A 48 14.04 -0.12 0.19
N PHE A 49 15.09 0.12 -0.58
CA PHE A 49 16.16 -0.87 -0.73
C PHE A 49 16.76 -1.21 0.63
N ARG A 50 16.97 -2.50 0.83
CA ARG A 50 17.61 -3.06 2.02
C ARG A 50 18.86 -3.83 1.60
N SER A 51 19.86 -3.88 2.48
CA SER A 51 21.02 -4.72 2.26
C SER A 51 20.62 -6.21 2.31
N TYR A 52 21.43 -7.08 1.71
CA TYR A 52 21.18 -8.53 1.73
C TYR A 52 20.97 -9.09 3.15
N ASN A 53 21.75 -8.64 4.13
CA ASN A 53 21.60 -9.07 5.53
C ASN A 53 20.26 -8.61 6.13
N GLN A 54 19.80 -7.40 5.81
CA GLN A 54 18.50 -6.91 6.26
C GLN A 54 17.34 -7.65 5.59
N LEU A 55 17.52 -8.13 4.34
CA LEU A 55 16.54 -8.98 3.67
C LEU A 55 16.43 -10.36 4.34
N LEU A 56 17.56 -10.95 4.73
CA LEU A 56 17.60 -12.20 5.49
C LEU A 56 16.86 -12.09 6.83
N GLU A 57 17.03 -10.97 7.54
CA GLU A 57 16.30 -10.71 8.79
C GLU A 57 14.79 -10.60 8.58
N LEU A 58 14.34 -10.08 7.43
CA LEU A 58 12.92 -9.91 7.12
C LEU A 58 12.23 -11.22 6.70
N ALA A 59 12.95 -12.09 5.97
CA ALA A 59 12.41 -13.29 5.33
C ALA A 59 11.62 -14.22 6.29
N ASN A 60 11.90 -14.15 7.60
CA ASN A 60 11.30 -15.00 8.61
C ASN A 60 10.31 -14.29 9.54
N THR A 61 10.11 -12.97 9.37
CA THR A 61 9.22 -12.20 10.26
C THR A 61 7.77 -12.20 9.80
N CYS A 62 7.50 -12.49 8.51
CA CYS A 62 6.19 -12.34 7.87
C CYS A 62 5.55 -10.95 8.10
N LYS A 63 6.35 -9.94 8.45
CA LYS A 63 5.87 -8.59 8.81
C LYS A 63 6.01 -7.60 7.66
N GLN A 64 6.97 -7.80 6.76
CA GLN A 64 7.25 -6.84 5.70
C GLN A 64 7.78 -7.52 4.45
N LEU A 65 7.25 -7.12 3.29
CA LEU A 65 7.80 -7.48 1.99
C LEU A 65 8.92 -6.50 1.60
N PRO A 66 10.07 -7.00 1.11
CA PRO A 66 11.14 -6.15 0.62
C PRO A 66 10.89 -5.66 -0.81
N ASP A 67 11.35 -4.44 -1.10
CA ASP A 67 11.36 -3.94 -2.47
C ASP A 67 12.65 -4.41 -3.17
N ILE A 68 12.51 -5.11 -4.30
CA ILE A 68 13.62 -5.74 -5.03
C ILE A 68 13.68 -5.17 -6.45
N LEU A 69 14.88 -4.79 -6.90
CA LEU A 69 15.20 -4.56 -8.31
C LEU A 69 16.20 -5.62 -8.76
N GLY A 70 15.84 -6.35 -9.81
CA GLY A 70 16.71 -7.33 -10.45
C GLY A 70 17.55 -6.67 -11.55
N SER A 71 18.81 -7.09 -11.67
CA SER A 71 19.70 -6.81 -12.80
C SER A 71 19.57 -7.86 -13.90
#